data_AF-A0A0D7DYB1-F1
#
_entry.id   AF-A0A0D7DYB1-F1
#
_cell.length_a   1.000
_cell.length_b   1.000
_cell.length_c   1.000
_cell.angle_alpha   90.00
_cell.angle_beta   90.00
_cell.angle_gamma   90.00
#
_symmetry.space_group_name_H-M   'P 1'
#
loop_
_entity.id
_entity.type
_entity.pdbx_description
1 polymer ?
#
loop_
_entity_poly.entity_id
_entity_poly.type
_entity_poly.pdbx_seq_one_letter_code
_entity_poly.pdbx_strand_id
1 'polypeptide(L)'
;MLRIKKLLIPGVDTKLLVRDATALMPELSRRRFIAGGASLGALTLLTGCDVVDGDGAEHLLAKVSKFNDSVQAAIFNPNTLAPTYSEKDITRPFPFNAYYSLDEAPTIDGKDWKLEVSGLVDNKKSWTLDELYKLPEVKQI
;
A
#
# COMPACT_ATOMS: atom_id res chain seq x y z
N MET A 1 -14.45 25.36 0.63
CA MET A 1 -13.49 26.22 1.35
C MET A 1 -14.16 26.73 2.62
N LEU A 2 -14.05 26.00 3.74
CA LEU A 2 -14.74 26.36 4.98
C LEU A 2 -14.06 27.58 5.63
N ARG A 3 -14.79 28.69 5.66
CA ARG A 3 -14.38 29.94 6.30
C ARG A 3 -14.59 29.77 7.81
N ILE A 4 -13.54 29.39 8.53
CA ILE A 4 -13.54 29.38 10.01
C ILE A 4 -13.83 30.82 10.45
N LYS A 5 -15.05 31.09 10.91
CA LYS A 5 -15.38 32.36 11.54
C LYS A 5 -14.46 32.51 12.75
N LYS A 6 -13.75 33.64 12.85
CA LYS A 6 -12.94 34.00 14.02
C LYS A 6 -13.84 33.97 15.26
N LEU A 7 -13.78 32.88 16.03
CA LEU A 7 -14.29 32.78 17.39
C LEU A 7 -13.35 33.55 18.34
N LEU A 8 -13.04 34.81 18.02
CA LEU A 8 -12.29 35.68 18.90
C LEU A 8 -13.29 36.46 19.72
N ILE A 9 -13.33 36.19 21.01
CA ILE A 9 -14.08 36.97 21.99
C ILE A 9 -13.53 38.41 21.90
N PRO A 10 -14.36 39.42 21.56
CA PRO A 10 -13.89 40.80 21.45
C PRO A 10 -13.28 41.28 22.78
N GLY A 11 -12.10 41.90 22.72
CA GLY A 11 -11.43 42.47 23.91
C GLY A 11 -10.44 41.53 24.61
N VAL A 12 -10.23 40.30 24.12
CA VAL A 12 -9.21 39.39 24.67
C VAL A 12 -7.90 39.51 23.91
N ASP A 13 -6.80 39.74 24.64
CA ASP A 13 -5.45 39.71 24.09
C ASP A 13 -5.11 38.28 23.64
N THR A 14 -4.82 38.11 22.35
CA THR A 14 -4.56 36.81 21.74
C THR A 14 -3.28 36.17 22.25
N LYS A 15 -2.27 36.95 22.63
CA LYS A 15 -1.01 36.42 23.17
C LYS A 15 -1.21 35.90 24.59
N LEU A 16 -1.97 36.62 25.42
CA LEU A 16 -2.30 36.17 26.77
C LEU A 16 -3.18 34.91 26.72
N LEU A 17 -4.19 34.90 25.84
CA LEU A 17 -5.05 33.73 25.66
C LEU A 17 -4.26 32.49 25.19
N VAL A 18 -3.34 32.64 24.23
CA VAL A 18 -2.49 31.53 23.78
C VAL A 18 -1.55 31.07 24.90
N ARG A 19 -0.97 32.00 25.68
CA ARG A 19 -0.08 31.66 26.79
C ARG A 19 -0.81 30.87 27.87
N ASP A 20 -1.99 31.34 28.28
CA ASP A 20 -2.78 30.71 29.33
C ASP A 20 -3.35 29.37 28.86
N ALA A 21 -3.79 29.27 27.59
CA ALA A 21 -4.18 28.00 26.98
C ALA A 21 -3.02 27.01 26.92
N THR A 22 -1.80 27.46 26.59
CA THR A 22 -0.61 26.61 26.54
C THR A 22 -0.20 26.15 27.94
N ALA A 23 -0.34 26.99 28.96
CA ALA A 23 -0.09 26.61 30.36
C ALA A 23 -1.10 25.58 30.91
N LEU A 24 -2.33 25.61 30.39
CA LEU A 24 -3.39 24.66 30.76
C LEU A 24 -3.36 23.36 29.95
N MET A 25 -2.70 23.36 28.79
CA MET A 25 -2.59 22.17 27.95
C MET A 25 -1.64 21.15 28.59
N PRO A 26 -1.98 19.85 28.58
CA PRO A 26 -1.09 18.82 29.06
C PRO A 26 0.18 18.79 28.20
N GLU A 27 1.33 18.66 28.86
CA GLU A 27 2.63 18.49 28.19
C GLU A 27 2.55 17.43 27.08
N LEU A 28 2.79 17.86 25.85
CA LEU A 28 2.87 17.01 24.65
C LEU A 28 4.18 16.24 24.67
N SER A 29 4.30 15.30 25.60
CA SER A 29 5.41 14.36 25.58
C SER A 29 5.38 13.57 24.27
N ARG A 30 6.56 13.22 23.73
CA ARG A 30 6.69 12.35 22.55
C ARG A 30 5.79 11.11 22.64
N ARG A 31 5.69 10.51 23.83
CA ARG A 31 4.81 9.36 24.09
C ARG A 31 3.33 9.70 23.93
N ARG A 32 2.84 10.81 24.48
CA ARG A 32 1.43 11.23 24.35
C ARG A 32 1.09 11.61 22.90
N PHE A 33 2.02 12.24 22.19
CA PHE A 33 1.84 12.53 20.77
C PHE A 33 1.70 11.26 19.94
N ILE A 34 2.61 10.29 20.13
CA ILE A 34 2.56 8.99 19.44
C ILE A 34 1.29 8.23 19.83
N ALA A 35 0.97 8.15 21.12
CA ALA A 35 -0.22 7.45 21.60
C ALA A 35 -1.52 8.08 21.08
N GLY A 36 -1.61 9.42 21.06
CA GLY A 36 -2.74 10.15 20.50
C GLY A 36 -2.88 9.93 18.99
N GLY A 37 -1.77 10.00 18.24
CA GLY A 37 -1.75 9.70 16.81
C GLY A 37 -2.16 8.26 16.50
N ALA A 38 -1.65 7.29 17.26
CA ALA A 38 -2.02 5.88 17.12
C ALA A 38 -3.51 5.65 17.44
N SER A 39 -4.05 6.32 18.46
CA SER A 39 -5.47 6.21 18.84
C SER A 39 -6.38 6.77 17.75
N LEU A 40 -6.03 7.91 17.15
CA LEU A 40 -6.77 8.47 16.02
C LEU A 40 -6.71 7.55 14.80
N GLY A 41 -5.53 6.99 14.50
CA GLY A 41 -5.37 5.99 13.44
C GLY A 41 -6.23 4.74 13.66
N ALA A 42 -6.27 4.23 14.89
CA ALA A 42 -7.12 3.09 15.25
C ALA A 42 -8.61 3.36 15.02
N LEU A 43 -9.10 4.56 15.39
CA LEU A 43 -10.49 4.96 15.13
C LEU A 43 -10.81 5.00 13.63
N THR A 44 -9.87 5.43 12.79
CA THR A 44 -10.07 5.42 11.33
C THR A 44 -10.09 4.02 10.72
N LEU A 45 -9.50 3.02 11.38
CA LEU A 45 -9.54 1.63 10.92
C LEU A 45 -10.86 0.92 11.31
N LEU A 46 -11.54 1.38 12.35
CA LEU A 46 -12.86 0.86 12.76
C LEU A 46 -13.98 1.19 11.77
N THR A 47 -13.75 2.07 10.79
CA THR A 47 -14.71 2.34 9.71
C THR A 47 -14.80 1.19 8.70
N GLY A 48 -13.93 0.18 8.80
CA GLY A 48 -13.89 -0.99 7.93
C GLY A 48 -14.99 -2.04 8.18
N CYS A 49 -15.96 -1.79 9.06
CA CYS A 49 -17.03 -2.74 9.38
C CYS A 49 -18.08 -2.91 8.26
N ASP A 50 -18.03 -2.12 7.19
CA ASP A 50 -18.94 -2.21 6.04
C ASP A 50 -18.17 -2.24 4.70
N VAL A 51 -17.01 -2.91 4.68
CA VAL A 51 -16.27 -3.20 3.44
C VAL A 51 -16.93 -4.41 2.79
N VAL A 52 -18.09 -4.18 2.21
CA VAL A 52 -18.74 -5.12 1.28
C VAL A 52 -18.09 -4.93 -0.08
N ASP A 53 -17.75 -6.03 -0.76
CA ASP A 53 -17.09 -6.05 -2.08
C ASP A 53 -17.55 -4.92 -3.01
N GLY A 54 -16.63 -4.02 -3.37
CA GLY A 54 -16.90 -2.88 -4.23
C GLY A 54 -15.70 -1.95 -4.42
N ASP A 55 -15.83 -0.98 -5.33
CA ASP A 55 -14.75 -0.06 -5.74
C ASP A 55 -14.07 0.67 -4.56
N GLY A 56 -14.81 0.94 -3.49
CA GLY A 56 -14.27 1.57 -2.28
C GLY A 56 -13.28 0.68 -1.52
N ALA A 57 -13.54 -0.62 -1.45
CA ALA A 57 -12.66 -1.62 -0.84
C ALA A 57 -11.35 -1.71 -1.63
N GLU A 58 -11.46 -1.84 -2.95
CA GLU A 58 -10.32 -1.94 -3.85
C GLU A 58 -9.44 -0.69 -3.78
N HIS A 59 -10.04 0.50 -3.78
CA HIS A 59 -9.29 1.75 -3.62
C HIS A 59 -8.58 1.88 -2.26
N LEU A 60 -9.19 1.38 -1.19
CA LEU A 60 -8.55 1.35 0.12
C LEU A 60 -7.36 0.38 0.12
N LEU A 61 -7.56 -0.85 -0.37
CA LEU A 61 -6.51 -1.86 -0.46
C LEU A 61 -5.34 -1.37 -1.33
N ALA A 62 -5.61 -0.71 -2.45
CA ALA A 62 -4.58 -0.10 -3.28
C ALA A 62 -3.78 1.00 -2.54
N LYS A 63 -4.43 1.81 -1.69
CA LYS A 63 -3.73 2.80 -0.85
C LYS A 63 -2.87 2.14 0.22
N VAL A 64 -3.39 1.11 0.88
CA VAL A 64 -2.64 0.33 1.88
C VAL A 64 -1.45 -0.37 1.21
N SER A 65 -1.63 -0.93 0.02
CA SER A 65 -0.54 -1.53 -0.76
C SER A 65 0.56 -0.53 -1.06
N LYS A 66 0.24 0.68 -1.54
CA LYS A 66 1.25 1.73 -1.79
C LYS A 66 1.97 2.18 -0.51
N PHE A 67 1.27 2.19 0.62
CA PHE A 67 1.89 2.44 1.91
C PHE A 67 2.89 1.33 2.26
N ASN A 68 2.51 0.06 2.10
CA ASN A 68 3.40 -1.08 2.29
C ASN A 68 4.62 -0.98 1.37
N ASP A 69 4.45 -0.66 0.09
CA ASP A 69 5.56 -0.48 -0.87
C ASP A 69 6.54 0.60 -0.39
N SER A 70 6.02 1.71 0.14
CA SER A 70 6.84 2.82 0.66
C SER A 70 7.64 2.41 1.90
N VAL A 71 7.02 1.65 2.80
CA VAL A 71 7.70 1.12 3.99
C VAL A 71 8.75 0.09 3.59
N GLN A 72 8.40 -0.85 2.71
CA GLN A 72 9.33 -1.86 2.20
C GLN A 72 10.53 -1.23 1.50
N ALA A 73 10.32 -0.21 0.66
CA ALA A 73 11.40 0.53 0.03
C ALA A 73 12.33 1.24 1.04
N ALA A 74 11.81 1.61 2.22
CA ALA A 74 12.60 2.25 3.27
C ALA A 74 13.40 1.24 4.12
N ILE A 75 12.94 0.00 4.27
CA ILE A 75 13.53 -0.98 5.20
C ILE A 75 14.27 -2.13 4.50
N PHE A 76 13.96 -2.44 3.25
CA PHE A 76 14.59 -3.52 2.50
C PHE A 76 15.76 -3.01 1.65
N ASN A 77 16.78 -3.85 1.50
CA ASN A 77 17.91 -3.57 0.62
C ASN A 77 17.47 -3.76 -0.84
N PRO A 78 17.51 -2.72 -1.69
CA PRO A 78 17.08 -2.81 -3.09
C PRO A 78 17.98 -3.72 -3.95
N ASN A 79 19.16 -4.09 -3.46
CA ASN A 79 20.10 -4.96 -4.17
C ASN A 79 20.03 -6.43 -3.72
N THR A 80 19.10 -6.78 -2.82
CA THR A 80 18.90 -8.16 -2.42
C THR A 80 18.04 -8.87 -3.46
N LEU A 81 18.67 -9.77 -4.22
CA LEU A 81 17.96 -10.63 -5.18
C LEU A 81 17.21 -11.75 -4.46
N ALA A 82 16.11 -12.20 -5.08
CA ALA A 82 15.44 -13.43 -4.66
C ALA A 82 16.42 -14.62 -4.73
N PRO A 83 16.35 -15.57 -3.79
CA PRO A 83 17.21 -16.75 -3.81
C PRO A 83 16.98 -17.56 -5.09
N THR A 84 18.05 -18.10 -5.64
CA THR A 84 17.99 -19.09 -6.72
C THR A 84 18.00 -20.49 -6.12
N TYR A 85 16.99 -21.27 -6.46
CA TYR A 85 16.89 -22.67 -6.07
C TYR A 85 17.58 -23.57 -7.09
N SER A 86 17.84 -24.81 -6.72
CA SER A 86 18.40 -25.84 -7.59
C SER A 86 17.38 -26.95 -7.84
N GLU A 87 17.62 -27.78 -8.84
CA GLU A 87 16.68 -28.85 -9.24
C GLU A 87 16.31 -29.82 -8.11
N LYS A 88 17.23 -30.05 -7.16
CA LYS A 88 16.99 -30.88 -5.97
C LYS A 88 16.02 -30.24 -4.96
N ASP A 89 15.81 -28.93 -5.04
CA ASP A 89 14.90 -28.19 -4.16
C ASP A 89 13.46 -28.19 -4.71
N ILE A 90 13.23 -28.70 -5.93
CA ILE A 90 11.91 -28.85 -6.53
C ILE A 90 11.10 -29.90 -5.78
N THR A 91 9.95 -29.50 -5.26
CA THR A 91 8.94 -30.43 -4.73
C THR A 91 8.25 -31.16 -5.88
N ARG A 92 8.19 -32.49 -5.82
CA ARG A 92 7.53 -33.35 -6.83
C ARG A 92 6.47 -34.23 -6.17
N PRO A 93 5.19 -34.18 -6.61
CA PRO A 93 4.66 -33.31 -7.67
C PRO A 93 4.66 -31.82 -7.26
N PHE A 94 4.69 -30.92 -8.25
CA PHE A 94 4.66 -29.47 -7.98
C PHE A 94 3.31 -29.09 -7.34
N PRO A 95 3.31 -28.37 -6.20
CA PRO A 95 2.07 -28.00 -5.54
C PRO A 95 1.32 -26.94 -6.35
N PHE A 96 0.03 -27.16 -6.59
CA PHE A 96 -0.85 -26.17 -7.20
C PHE A 96 -1.17 -25.07 -6.18
N ASN A 97 -0.82 -23.81 -6.50
CA ASN A 97 -1.02 -22.65 -5.62
C ASN A 97 -1.93 -21.62 -6.30
N ALA A 98 -3.23 -21.73 -6.06
CA ALA A 98 -4.23 -20.79 -6.54
C ALA A 98 -5.33 -20.63 -5.50
N TYR A 99 -6.11 -19.54 -5.61
CA TYR A 99 -7.31 -19.35 -4.79
C TYR A 99 -8.52 -20.17 -5.28
N TYR A 100 -8.37 -20.85 -6.42
CA TYR A 100 -9.34 -21.73 -7.07
C TYR A 100 -8.75 -23.13 -7.25
N SER A 101 -9.58 -24.12 -7.57
CA SER A 101 -9.16 -25.50 -7.85
C SER A 101 -8.63 -25.68 -9.28
N LEU A 102 -7.91 -26.78 -9.55
CA LEU A 102 -7.28 -26.97 -10.87
C LEU A 102 -8.31 -27.05 -12.01
N ASP A 103 -9.49 -27.61 -11.73
CA ASP A 103 -10.61 -27.70 -12.68
C ASP A 103 -11.31 -26.37 -12.95
N GLU A 104 -11.08 -25.36 -12.10
CA GLU A 104 -11.57 -23.99 -12.28
C GLU A 104 -10.54 -23.08 -12.98
N ALA A 105 -9.38 -23.61 -13.37
CA ALA A 105 -8.34 -22.83 -14.02
C ALA A 105 -8.85 -22.21 -15.34
N PRO A 106 -8.71 -20.88 -15.52
CA PRO A 106 -9.20 -20.24 -16.73
C PRO A 106 -8.38 -20.69 -17.95
N THR A 107 -9.06 -20.91 -19.07
CA THR A 107 -8.40 -21.11 -20.36
C THR A 107 -8.08 -19.74 -20.96
N ILE A 108 -6.80 -19.47 -21.20
CA ILE A 108 -6.31 -18.19 -21.73
C ILE A 108 -5.77 -18.40 -23.15
N ASP A 109 -6.24 -17.60 -24.12
CA ASP A 109 -5.60 -17.52 -25.44
C ASP A 109 -4.38 -16.59 -25.35
N GLY A 110 -3.19 -17.14 -25.61
CA GLY A 110 -1.95 -16.38 -25.58
C GLY A 110 -1.88 -15.24 -26.61
N LYS A 111 -2.70 -15.26 -27.66
CA LYS A 111 -2.77 -14.19 -28.67
C LYS A 111 -3.45 -12.94 -28.16
N ASP A 112 -4.43 -13.10 -27.27
CA ASP A 112 -5.18 -11.99 -26.69
C ASP A 112 -4.54 -11.50 -25.39
N TRP A 113 -3.67 -12.31 -24.78
CA TRP A 113 -2.98 -11.98 -23.54
C TRP A 113 -1.95 -10.85 -23.73
N LYS A 114 -1.91 -9.93 -22.76
CA LYS A 114 -0.93 -8.85 -22.68
C LYS A 114 -0.45 -8.64 -21.25
N LEU A 115 0.84 -8.39 -21.09
CA LEU A 115 1.43 -7.92 -19.84
C LEU A 115 1.32 -6.40 -19.77
N GLU A 116 0.53 -5.88 -18.84
CA GLU A 116 0.53 -4.45 -18.52
C GLU A 116 1.79 -4.08 -17.73
N VAL A 117 2.44 -2.99 -18.11
CA VAL A 117 3.58 -2.41 -17.40
C VAL A 117 3.18 -1.03 -16.90
N SER A 118 3.26 -0.81 -15.59
CA SER A 118 2.85 0.45 -14.94
C SER A 118 3.89 0.91 -13.91
N GLY A 119 3.55 1.91 -13.08
CA GLY A 119 4.47 2.41 -12.04
C GLY A 119 5.47 3.46 -12.54
N LEU A 120 6.66 3.51 -11.92
CA LEU A 120 7.72 4.47 -12.21
C LEU A 120 8.74 3.87 -13.19
N VAL A 121 8.34 3.80 -14.46
CA VAL A 121 9.17 3.28 -15.55
C VAL A 121 9.01 4.16 -16.78
N ASP A 122 10.05 4.23 -17.60
CA ASP A 122 10.07 5.06 -18.81
C ASP A 122 9.08 4.57 -19.88
N ASN A 123 8.90 3.25 -19.99
CA ASN A 123 8.02 2.65 -20.98
C ASN A 123 6.92 1.82 -20.33
N LYS A 124 5.68 2.28 -20.47
CA LYS A 124 4.45 1.64 -19.95
C LYS A 124 3.65 0.89 -21.00
N LYS A 125 4.27 0.61 -22.16
CA LYS A 125 3.63 -0.16 -23.21
C LYS A 125 3.26 -1.55 -22.67
N SER A 126 2.04 -2.01 -22.95
CA SER A 126 1.66 -3.40 -22.73
C SER A 126 2.34 -4.33 -23.73
N TRP A 127 2.88 -5.46 -23.26
CA TRP A 127 3.63 -6.40 -24.07
C TRP A 127 2.79 -7.61 -24.45
N THR A 128 2.83 -8.00 -25.72
CA THR A 128 2.26 -9.27 -26.18
C THR A 128 3.19 -10.43 -25.83
N LEU A 129 2.66 -11.64 -25.78
CA LEU A 129 3.46 -12.85 -25.51
C LEU A 129 4.60 -13.03 -26.54
N ASP A 130 4.33 -12.78 -27.82
CA ASP A 130 5.32 -12.84 -28.91
C ASP A 130 6.46 -11.83 -28.75
N GLU A 131 6.20 -10.67 -28.13
CA GLU A 131 7.24 -9.67 -27.85
C GLU A 131 8.09 -10.08 -26.66
N LEU A 132 7.48 -10.69 -25.63
CA LEU A 132 8.21 -11.19 -24.46
C LEU A 132 9.20 -12.30 -24.85
N TYR A 133 8.81 -13.22 -25.75
CA TYR A 133 9.70 -14.28 -26.25
C TYR A 133 10.90 -13.78 -27.07
N LYS A 134 10.96 -12.48 -27.41
CA LYS A 134 12.11 -11.87 -28.08
C LYS A 134 13.11 -11.28 -27.10
N LEU A 135 12.79 -11.22 -25.81
CA LEU A 135 13.69 -10.74 -24.76
C LEU A 135 14.71 -11.83 -24.39
N PRO A 136 15.87 -11.47 -23.82
CA PRO A 136 16.82 -12.46 -23.30
C PRO A 136 16.19 -13.36 -22.24
N GLU A 137 16.33 -14.67 -22.41
CA GLU A 137 15.81 -15.67 -21.48
C GLU A 137 16.92 -16.24 -20.59
N VAL A 138 16.58 -16.51 -19.33
CA VAL A 138 17.45 -17.20 -18.38
C VAL A 138 16.67 -18.36 -17.79
N LYS A 139 17.27 -19.55 -17.77
CA LYS A 139 16.69 -20.73 -17.14
C LYS A 139 17.05 -20.77 -15.66
N GLN A 140 16.04 -20.89 -14.80
CA GLN A 140 16.18 -21.22 -13.38
C GLN A 140 15.46 -22.55 -13.14
N ILE A 141 16.02 -23.43 -12.29
CA ILE A 141 15.48 -24.78 -12.01
C ILE A 141 15.21 -24.90 -10.52
#